data_AF-A0A554XL63-F1
#
_entry.id   AF-A0A554XL63-F1
#
_cell.length_a   1.000
_cell.length_b   1.000
_cell.length_c   1.000
_cell.angle_alpha   90.00
_cell.angle_beta   90.00
_cell.angle_gamma   90.00
#
_symmetry.space_group_name_H-M   'P 1'
#
loop_
_entity.id
_entity.type
_entity.pdbx_description
1 polymer ?
#
loop_
_entity_poly.entity_id
_entity_poly.type
_entity_poly.pdbx_seq_one_letter_code
_entity_poly.pdbx_strand_id
1 'polypeptide(L)'
;MLRCTDCVTRQEAHRERTTFTFRVDPALKAAFSAAAKSRDRNAAQLLRDFVRQQQQAADHDAWFRRQVQAGLDSAQAGRLIPAAEVEAQFSARRAATRRRLEAAAE
;
A
#
# COMPACT_ATOMS: atom_id res chain seq x y z
N MET A 1 -46.41 -9.20 22.62
CA MET A 1 -45.00 -8.79 22.46
C MET A 1 -44.15 -10.02 22.18
N LEU A 2 -43.89 -10.32 20.91
CA LEU A 2 -42.77 -11.19 20.51
C LEU A 2 -41.96 -10.40 19.48
N ARG A 3 -40.65 -10.36 19.72
CA ARG A 3 -39.65 -9.68 18.90
C ARG A 3 -39.50 -10.38 17.55
N CYS A 4 -39.42 -9.59 16.50
CA CYS A 4 -38.63 -9.86 15.31
C CYS A 4 -37.91 -8.53 15.00
N THR A 5 -36.86 -8.22 15.75
CA THR A 5 -35.45 -8.45 15.41
C THR A 5 -35.15 -7.85 14.04
N ASP A 6 -34.56 -6.65 14.09
CA ASP A 6 -33.72 -6.04 13.08
C ASP A 6 -33.85 -6.62 11.68
N CYS A 7 -34.68 -5.95 10.88
CA CYS A 7 -34.51 -5.93 9.44
C CYS A 7 -33.06 -5.52 9.20
N VAL A 8 -32.19 -6.53 9.00
CA VAL A 8 -30.77 -6.38 8.70
C VAL A 8 -30.66 -5.28 7.68
N THR A 9 -30.04 -4.18 8.08
CA THR A 9 -29.54 -3.14 7.20
C THR A 9 -28.53 -3.79 6.27
N ARG A 10 -29.03 -4.47 5.24
CA ARG A 10 -28.36 -4.58 3.96
C ARG A 10 -28.40 -3.18 3.39
N GLN A 11 -27.59 -2.30 3.97
CA GLN A 11 -27.12 -1.10 3.31
C GLN A 11 -26.34 -1.67 2.13
N GLU A 12 -27.05 -1.87 1.01
CA GLU A 12 -26.42 -2.06 -0.27
C GLU A 12 -25.43 -0.91 -0.36
N ALA A 13 -24.13 -1.24 -0.30
CA ALA A 13 -23.08 -0.29 -0.60
C ALA A 13 -23.29 0.09 -2.06
N HIS A 14 -24.20 1.03 -2.28
CA HIS A 14 -24.53 1.57 -3.57
C HIS A 14 -23.26 2.30 -3.98
N ARG A 15 -22.43 1.64 -4.78
CA ARG A 15 -21.26 2.26 -5.37
C ARG A 15 -21.76 3.49 -6.10
N GLU A 16 -21.48 4.67 -5.56
CA GLU A 16 -21.74 5.93 -6.24
C GLU A 16 -21.01 5.90 -7.58
N ARG A 17 -21.79 5.84 -8.67
CA ARG A 17 -21.27 5.81 -10.03
C ARG A 17 -21.32 7.22 -10.58
N THR A 18 -20.20 7.91 -10.47
CA THR A 18 -19.99 9.22 -11.10
C THR A 18 -19.33 9.04 -12.47
N THR A 19 -19.82 9.76 -13.47
CA THR A 19 -19.27 9.72 -14.83
C THR A 19 -18.32 10.90 -15.04
N PHE A 20 -17.12 10.63 -15.54
CA PHE A 20 -16.13 11.64 -15.91
C PHE A 20 -15.77 11.47 -17.39
N THR A 21 -15.83 12.55 -18.16
CA THR A 21 -15.52 12.53 -19.60
C THR A 21 -14.22 13.27 -19.84
N PHE A 22 -13.26 12.59 -20.49
CA PHE A 22 -11.96 13.15 -20.85
C PHE A 22 -11.75 13.13 -22.36
N ARG A 23 -10.98 14.09 -22.86
CA ARG A 23 -10.45 14.05 -24.23
C ARG A 23 -9.01 13.54 -24.17
N VAL A 24 -8.68 12.59 -25.04
CA VAL A 24 -7.34 12.00 -25.17
C VAL A 24 -7.03 11.81 -26.65
N ASP A 25 -5.75 11.85 -26.99
CA ASP A 25 -5.32 11.53 -28.33
C ASP A 25 -5.69 10.08 -28.74
N PRO A 26 -5.96 9.83 -30.04
CA PRO A 26 -6.34 8.51 -30.52
C PRO A 26 -5.29 7.42 -30.22
N ALA A 27 -4.00 7.77 -30.30
CA ALA A 27 -2.91 6.86 -29.98
C ALA A 27 -2.91 6.45 -28.50
N LEU A 28 -3.17 7.40 -27.60
CA LEU A 28 -3.25 7.14 -26.16
C LEU A 28 -4.47 6.27 -25.81
N LYS A 29 -5.62 6.50 -26.46
CA LYS A 29 -6.81 5.65 -26.31
C LYS A 29 -6.51 4.20 -26.71
N ALA A 30 -5.81 4.00 -27.82
CA ALA A 30 -5.43 2.68 -28.30
C ALA A 30 -4.49 1.96 -27.31
N ALA A 31 -3.43 2.64 -26.86
CA ALA A 31 -2.48 2.11 -25.89
C ALA A 31 -3.15 1.75 -24.54
N PHE A 32 -4.02 2.62 -24.03
CA PHE A 32 -4.76 2.38 -22.79
C PHE A 32 -5.70 1.17 -22.90
N SER A 33 -6.40 1.05 -24.03
CA SER A 33 -7.30 -0.08 -24.29
C SER A 33 -6.53 -1.39 -24.40
N ALA A 34 -5.35 -1.39 -25.04
CA ALA A 34 -4.48 -2.56 -25.14
C ALA A 34 -3.94 -2.98 -23.76
N ALA A 35 -3.48 -2.03 -22.94
CA ALA A 35 -2.98 -2.28 -21.59
C ALA A 35 -4.07 -2.77 -20.63
N ALA A 36 -5.31 -2.30 -20.79
CA ALA A 36 -6.47 -2.79 -20.04
C ALA A 36 -6.79 -4.25 -20.41
N LYS A 37 -6.81 -4.57 -21.71
CA LYS A 37 -7.03 -5.93 -22.23
C LYS A 37 -5.95 -6.90 -21.75
N SER A 38 -4.67 -6.51 -21.76
CA SER A 38 -3.58 -7.38 -21.32
C SER A 38 -3.60 -7.67 -19.81
N ARG A 39 -4.37 -6.91 -19.03
CA ARG A 39 -4.50 -7.05 -17.58
C ARG A 39 -5.86 -7.61 -17.15
N ASP A 40 -6.72 -7.98 -18.11
CA ASP A 40 -8.11 -8.39 -17.89
C ASP A 40 -8.91 -7.40 -17.01
N ARG A 41 -8.55 -6.11 -17.06
CA ARG A 41 -9.23 -5.06 -16.31
C ARG A 41 -10.01 -4.17 -17.25
N ASN A 42 -11.14 -3.66 -16.78
CA ASN A 42 -11.82 -2.61 -17.53
C ASN A 42 -11.08 -1.28 -17.41
N ALA A 43 -11.25 -0.43 -18.43
CA ALA A 43 -10.68 0.91 -18.51
C ALA A 43 -10.84 1.74 -17.21
N ALA A 44 -12.03 1.67 -16.60
CA ALA A 44 -12.33 2.42 -15.38
C ALA A 44 -11.60 1.88 -14.13
N GLN A 45 -11.34 0.56 -14.05
CA GLN A 45 -10.54 -0.04 -12.99
C GLN A 45 -9.08 0.39 -13.11
N LEU A 46 -8.51 0.38 -14.32
CA LEU A 46 -7.13 0.79 -14.55
C LEU A 46 -6.92 2.27 -14.19
N LEU A 47 -7.91 3.12 -14.47
CA LEU A 47 -7.89 4.52 -14.05
C LEU A 47 -7.94 4.67 -12.52
N ARG A 48 -8.81 3.92 -11.82
CA ARG A 48 -8.86 3.94 -10.35
C ARG A 48 -7.54 3.49 -9.73
N ASP A 49 -6.93 2.45 -10.29
CA ASP A 49 -5.64 1.95 -9.82
C ASP A 49 -4.53 2.96 -10.05
N PHE A 50 -4.52 3.62 -11.21
CA PHE A 50 -3.56 4.67 -11.51
C PHE A 50 -3.70 5.84 -10.54
N VAL A 51 -4.91 6.36 -10.32
CA VAL A 51 -5.14 7.47 -9.37
C VAL A 51 -4.71 7.08 -7.96
N ARG A 52 -5.05 5.87 -7.50
CA ARG A 52 -4.61 5.37 -6.20
C ARG A 52 -3.09 5.28 -6.11
N GLN A 53 -2.44 4.78 -7.15
CA GLN A 53 -0.98 4.66 -7.20
C GLN A 53 -0.31 6.04 -7.19
N GLN A 54 -0.83 7.01 -7.94
CA GLN A 54 -0.29 8.37 -7.97
C GLN A 54 -0.45 9.08 -6.61
N GLN A 55 -1.60 8.92 -5.96
CA GLN A 55 -1.81 9.45 -4.62
C GLN A 55 -0.87 8.81 -3.60
N GLN A 56 -0.76 7.47 -3.64
CA GLN A 56 0.16 6.73 -2.79
C GLN A 56 1.61 7.13 -3.02
N ALA A 57 2.02 7.38 -4.27
CA ALA A 57 3.37 7.82 -4.58
C ALA A 57 3.68 9.19 -3.97
N ALA A 58 2.76 10.16 -4.09
CA ALA A 58 2.94 11.48 -3.49
C ALA A 58 3.00 11.44 -1.96
N ASP A 59 2.12 10.67 -1.32
CA ASP A 59 2.09 10.49 0.12
C ASP A 59 3.34 9.73 0.62
N HIS A 60 3.76 8.72 -0.14
CA HIS A 60 4.97 7.95 0.12
C HIS A 60 6.21 8.83 0.02
N ASP A 61 6.33 9.68 -1.00
CA ASP A 61 7.48 10.56 -1.18
C ASP A 61 7.58 11.61 -0.06
N ALA A 62 6.44 12.15 0.38
CA ALA A 62 6.40 13.04 1.53
C ALA A 62 6.82 12.33 2.83
N TRP A 63 6.30 11.12 3.05
CA TRP A 63 6.70 10.29 4.19
C TRP A 63 8.19 9.92 4.14
N PHE A 64 8.68 9.48 2.98
CA PHE A 64 10.06 9.05 2.76
C PHE A 64 11.03 10.20 3.02
N ARG A 65 10.76 11.41 2.49
CA ARG A 65 11.58 12.59 2.77
C ARG A 65 11.66 12.91 4.25
N ARG A 66 10.55 12.79 5.00
CA ARG A 66 10.57 12.95 6.46
C ARG A 66 11.43 11.89 7.16
N GLN A 67 11.38 10.63 6.72
CA GLN A 67 12.20 9.57 7.29
C GLN A 67 13.70 9.80 7.03
N VAL A 68 14.06 10.23 5.81
CA VAL A 68 15.44 10.57 5.47
C VAL A 68 15.93 11.72 6.35
N GLN A 69 15.15 12.79 6.49
CA GLN A 69 15.53 13.93 7.33
C GLN A 69 15.75 13.51 8.80
N ALA A 70 14.84 12.70 9.35
CA ALA A 70 14.99 12.19 10.71
C ALA A 70 16.29 11.37 10.89
N GLY A 71 16.68 10.59 9.89
CA GLY A 71 17.94 9.85 9.87
C GLY A 71 19.16 10.78 9.84
N LEU A 72 19.14 11.81 8.99
CA LEU A 72 20.20 12.83 8.90
C LEU A 72 20.34 13.59 10.22
N ASP A 73 19.24 14.02 10.82
CA ASP A 73 19.24 14.74 12.10
C ASP A 73 19.79 13.86 13.24
N SER A 74 19.49 12.55 13.21
CA SER A 74 20.05 11.58 14.17
C SER A 74 21.55 11.39 13.99
N ALA A 75 22.00 11.29 12.74
CA ALA A 75 23.41 11.18 12.42
C ALA A 75 24.18 12.45 12.85
N GLN A 76 23.66 13.63 12.53
CA GLN A 76 24.25 14.91 12.90
C GLN A 76 24.29 15.11 14.41
N ALA A 77 23.30 14.61 15.14
CA ALA A 77 23.30 14.61 16.61
C ALA A 77 24.18 13.52 17.24
N GLY A 78 24.94 12.76 16.44
CA GLY A 78 25.84 11.70 16.93
C GLY A 78 25.13 10.45 17.44
N ARG A 79 23.81 10.31 17.23
CA ARG A 79 23.02 9.13 17.61
C ARG A 79 23.15 8.03 16.55
N LEU A 80 24.38 7.61 16.29
CA LEU A 80 24.72 6.55 15.36
C LEU A 80 25.06 5.27 16.13
N ILE A 81 24.67 4.12 15.58
CA ILE A 81 25.04 2.81 16.11
C ILE A 81 26.04 2.19 15.12
N PRO A 82 27.18 1.64 15.58
CA PRO A 82 28.11 0.94 14.71
C PRO A 82 27.46 -0.24 13.99
N ALA A 83 27.83 -0.44 12.73
CA ALA A 83 27.25 -1.52 11.91
C ALA A 83 27.39 -2.91 12.55
N ALA A 84 28.52 -3.18 13.21
CA ALA A 84 28.76 -4.44 13.90
C ALA A 84 27.76 -4.71 15.05
N GLU A 85 27.38 -3.66 15.78
CA GLU A 85 26.42 -3.77 16.88
C GLU A 85 24.99 -4.00 16.36
N VAL A 86 24.61 -3.33 15.27
CA VAL A 86 23.36 -3.59 14.56
C VAL A 86 23.31 -5.04 14.08
N GLU A 87 24.36 -5.53 13.44
CA GLU A 87 24.39 -6.90 12.91
C GLU A 87 24.31 -7.95 14.04
N ALA A 88 25.00 -7.73 15.16
CA ALA A 88 24.90 -8.60 16.33
C ALA A 88 23.47 -8.66 16.88
N GLN A 89 22.81 -7.51 17.02
CA GLN A 89 21.43 -7.43 17.52
C GLN A 89 20.45 -8.15 16.58
N PHE A 90 20.54 -7.91 15.28
CA PHE A 90 19.64 -8.53 14.31
C PHE A 90 19.91 -10.02 14.13
N SER A 91 21.17 -10.46 14.22
CA SER A 91 21.53 -11.88 14.28
C SER A 91 20.89 -12.58 15.47
N ALA A 92 20.95 -11.99 16.66
CA ALA A 92 20.30 -12.52 17.85
C ALA A 92 18.77 -12.60 17.69
N ARG A 93 18.13 -11.56 17.14
CA ARG A 93 16.68 -11.55 16.86
C ARG A 93 16.28 -12.66 15.88
N ARG A 94 17.01 -12.83 14.78
CA ARG A 94 16.75 -13.90 13.80
C ARG A 94 16.92 -15.28 14.41
N ALA A 95 17.95 -15.50 15.22
CA ALA A 95 18.16 -16.76 15.92
C ALA A 95 17.01 -17.07 16.90
N ALA A 96 16.55 -16.07 17.66
CA ALA A 96 15.42 -16.23 18.56
C ALA A 96 14.11 -16.55 17.82
N THR A 97 13.84 -15.87 16.70
CA THR A 97 12.68 -16.18 15.85
C THR A 97 12.76 -17.61 15.32
N ARG A 98 13.94 -18.05 14.87
CA ARG A 98 14.13 -19.41 14.35
C ARG A 98 13.84 -20.48 15.41
N ARG A 99 14.38 -20.32 16.62
CA ARG A 99 14.09 -21.24 17.74
C ARG A 99 12.60 -21.32 18.06
N ARG A 100 11.88 -20.19 17.99
CA ARG A 100 10.41 -20.18 18.20
C ARG A 100 9.66 -20.92 17.10
N LEU A 101 10.09 -20.79 15.84
CA LEU A 101 9.47 -21.52 14.73
C LEU A 101 9.76 -23.02 14.81
N GLU A 102 10.98 -23.40 15.19
CA GLU A 102 11.37 -24.80 15.42
C GLU A 102 10.56 -25.41 16.57
N ALA A 103 10.44 -24.72 17.70
CA ALA A 103 9.64 -25.18 18.85
C ALA A 103 8.12 -25.17 18.60
N ALA A 104 7.63 -24.47 17.58
CA ALA A 104 6.21 -24.48 17.19
C ALA A 104 5.90 -25.54 16.13
N ALA A 105 6.93 -26.14 15.54
CA ALA A 105 6.80 -27.21 14.55
C ALA A 105 6.87 -28.62 15.18
N GLU A 106 7.27 -28.70 16.46
CA GLU A 106 7.29 -29.90 17.31
C GLU A 106 6.04 -29.95 18.19
#